data_AF-A0A2W0BV83-F1
#
_entry.id   AF-A0A2W0BV83-F1
#
_cell.length_a   1.000
_cell.length_b   1.000
_cell.length_c   1.000
_cell.angle_alpha   90.00
_cell.angle_beta   90.00
_cell.angle_gamma   90.00
#
_symmetry.space_group_name_H-M   'P 1'
#
loop_
_entity.id
_entity.type
_entity.pdbx_description
1 polymer ?
#
loop_
_entity_poly.entity_id
_entity_poly.type
_entity_poly.pdbx_seq_one_letter_code
_entity_poly.pdbx_strand_id
1 'polypeptide(L)'
;MTKIRTIRVFSAAKVNALLYGILGLLIAPFLVLGPGLAMIGGEKRTAGFGGVIAVAAIAPIIYAVIGFIAGAVMAFIYNAISHSVGGIEVELDLPSPSPSLPVPVSKVPAPAPSDIPPAIRPEFE
;
A
#
# COMPACT_ATOMS: atom_id res chain seq x y z
N MET A 1 -6.74 0.87 -22.44
CA MET A 1 -6.03 -0.11 -21.62
C MET A 1 -4.64 0.42 -21.31
N THR A 2 -4.25 0.43 -20.03
CA THR A 2 -2.99 1.02 -19.56
C THR A 2 -2.03 -0.09 -19.16
N LYS A 3 -0.75 0.03 -19.53
CA LYS A 3 0.24 -1.04 -19.35
C LYS A 3 1.18 -0.74 -18.19
N ILE A 4 1.20 -1.62 -17.18
CA ILE A 4 2.11 -1.53 -16.04
C ILE A 4 3.37 -2.34 -16.35
N ARG A 5 4.51 -1.66 -16.50
CA ARG A 5 5.82 -2.29 -16.73
C ARG A 5 6.66 -2.38 -15.46
N THR A 6 6.44 -1.51 -14.49
CA THR A 6 7.24 -1.43 -13.28
C THR A 6 6.35 -1.35 -12.05
N ILE A 7 6.68 -2.14 -11.04
CA ILE A 7 6.03 -2.15 -9.73
C ILE A 7 7.04 -1.62 -8.71
N ARG A 8 6.60 -0.72 -7.85
CA ARG A 8 7.43 -0.24 -6.74
C ARG A 8 7.67 -1.38 -5.75
N VAL A 9 8.91 -1.85 -5.69
CA VAL A 9 9.34 -2.98 -4.84
C VAL A 9 8.89 -2.80 -3.39
N PHE A 10 9.09 -1.61 -2.82
CA PHE A 10 8.68 -1.32 -1.44
C PHE A 10 7.16 -1.35 -1.23
N SER A 11 6.38 -0.99 -2.25
CA SER A 11 4.92 -1.06 -2.16
C SER A 11 4.44 -2.51 -2.19
N ALA A 12 4.98 -3.31 -3.12
CA ALA A 12 4.67 -4.73 -3.23
C ALA A 12 5.09 -5.51 -1.97
N ALA A 13 6.28 -5.22 -1.43
CA ALA A 13 6.78 -5.83 -0.19
C ALA A 13 5.85 -5.56 1.00
N LYS A 14 5.38 -4.32 1.18
CA LYS A 14 4.42 -3.98 2.27
C LYS A 14 3.09 -4.69 2.12
N VAL A 15 2.53 -4.73 0.91
CA VAL A 15 1.26 -5.44 0.65
C VAL A 15 1.41 -6.92 0.96
N ASN A 16 2.50 -7.55 0.50
CA ASN A 16 2.71 -8.97 0.73
C ASN A 16 3.07 -9.29 2.19
N ALA A 17 3.77 -8.39 2.89
CA ALA A 17 4.02 -8.47 4.32
C ALA A 17 2.71 -8.44 5.13
N LEU A 18 1.79 -7.54 4.77
CA LEU A 18 0.50 -7.45 5.42
C LEU A 18 -0.34 -8.71 5.14
N LEU A 19 -0.35 -9.18 3.88
CA LEU A 19 -1.09 -10.38 3.49
C LEU A 19 -0.59 -11.62 4.28
N TYR A 20 0.73 -11.83 4.34
CA TYR A 20 1.30 -12.94 5.09
C TYR A 20 1.18 -12.73 6.60
N GLY A 21 1.25 -11.50 7.11
CA GLY A 21 1.02 -11.20 8.52
C GLY A 21 -0.40 -11.54 8.95
N ILE A 22 -1.41 -11.22 8.13
CA ILE A 22 -2.80 -11.62 8.34
C ILE A 22 -2.93 -13.14 8.29
N LEU A 23 -2.28 -13.81 7.35
CA LEU A 23 -2.29 -15.26 7.25
C LEU A 23 -1.66 -15.93 8.49
N GLY A 24 -0.52 -15.40 8.96
CA GLY A 24 0.13 -15.85 10.18
C GLY A 24 -0.72 -15.62 11.42
N LEU A 25 -1.44 -14.50 11.48
CA LEU A 25 -2.41 -14.21 12.54
C LEU A 25 -3.60 -15.17 12.52
N LEU A 26 -4.07 -15.55 11.33
CA LEU A 26 -5.17 -16.49 11.17
C LEU A 26 -4.76 -17.91 11.58
N ILE A 27 -3.51 -18.30 11.34
CA ILE A 27 -2.94 -19.62 11.71
C ILE A 27 -2.55 -19.70 13.19
N ALA A 28 -2.07 -18.60 13.78
CA ALA A 28 -1.62 -18.53 15.18
C ALA A 28 -2.58 -19.15 16.21
N PRO A 29 -3.91 -18.89 16.21
CA PRO A 29 -4.82 -19.52 17.16
C PRO A 29 -4.90 -21.04 16.97
N PHE A 30 -4.88 -21.54 15.73
CA PHE A 30 -4.89 -22.98 15.47
C PHE A 30 -3.65 -23.69 16.00
N LEU A 31 -2.51 -23.01 16.04
CA LEU A 31 -1.28 -23.53 16.65
C LEU A 31 -1.42 -23.76 18.16
N VAL A 32 -2.24 -22.95 18.84
CA VAL A 32 -2.46 -23.02 20.29
C VAL A 32 -3.63 -23.94 20.67
N LEU A 33 -4.62 -24.13 19.78
CA LEU A 33 -5.82 -24.92 20.05
C LEU A 33 -5.51 -26.38 20.43
N GLY A 34 -4.61 -27.06 19.72
CA GLY A 34 -4.26 -28.46 20.00
C GLY A 34 -3.67 -28.66 21.42
N PRO A 35 -2.56 -27.97 21.75
CA PRO A 35 -1.98 -27.99 23.09
C PRO A 35 -2.93 -27.46 24.17
N GLY A 36 -3.75 -26.46 23.86
CA GLY A 36 -4.74 -25.89 24.77
C GLY A 36 -5.82 -26.90 25.18
N LEU A 37 -6.29 -27.71 24.23
CA LEU A 37 -7.28 -28.76 24.51
C LEU A 37 -6.68 -29.92 25.32
N ALA A 38 -5.42 -30.28 25.06
CA ALA A 38 -4.70 -31.29 25.84
C ALA A 38 -4.50 -30.90 27.31
N MET A 39 -4.31 -29.59 27.59
CA MET A 39 -4.22 -29.07 28.96
C MET A 39 -5.53 -29.21 29.74
N ILE A 40 -6.68 -29.02 29.07
CA ILE A 40 -8.01 -29.17 29.67
C ILE A 40 -8.31 -30.65 29.99
N GLY A 41 -7.75 -31.57 29.20
CA GLY A 41 -7.89 -33.03 29.40
C GLY A 41 -7.05 -33.63 30.54
N GLY A 42 -6.33 -32.82 31.32
CA GLY A 42 -5.57 -33.29 32.49
C GLY A 42 -4.18 -33.88 32.18
N GLU A 43 -3.74 -33.82 30.91
CA GLU A 43 -2.41 -34.29 30.53
C GLU A 43 -1.34 -33.25 30.91
N LYS A 44 -0.60 -33.52 31.99
CA LYS A 44 0.43 -32.63 32.57
C LYS A 44 1.72 -32.56 31.74
N ARG A 45 1.63 -32.36 30.42
CA ARG A 45 2.77 -31.98 29.58
C ARG A 45 2.92 -30.46 29.58
N THR A 46 3.12 -29.88 30.77
CA THR A 46 3.27 -28.43 31.00
C THR A 46 4.55 -27.84 30.40
N ALA A 47 5.57 -28.67 30.15
CA ALA A 47 6.89 -28.20 29.70
C ALA A 47 6.92 -27.59 28.27
N GLY A 48 5.87 -27.76 27.46
CA GLY A 48 5.82 -27.25 26.08
C GLY A 48 4.84 -26.11 25.81
N PHE A 49 3.85 -25.89 26.68
CA PHE A 49 2.72 -25.01 26.37
C PHE A 49 3.11 -23.52 26.31
N GLY A 50 3.97 -23.06 27.23
CA GLY A 50 4.50 -21.70 27.21
C GLY A 50 5.30 -21.39 25.93
N GLY A 51 6.06 -22.39 25.44
CA GLY A 51 6.80 -22.29 24.18
C GLY A 51 5.87 -22.16 22.97
N VAL A 52 4.77 -22.92 22.93
CA VAL A 52 3.78 -22.83 21.85
C VAL A 52 3.10 -21.46 21.82
N ILE A 53 2.74 -20.90 22.98
CA ILE A 53 2.15 -19.56 23.05
C ILE A 53 3.14 -18.50 22.57
N ALA A 54 4.40 -18.59 22.99
CA ALA A 54 5.44 -17.65 22.55
C ALA A 54 5.64 -17.71 21.04
N VAL A 55 5.70 -18.91 20.46
CA VAL A 55 5.81 -19.10 19.00
C VAL A 55 4.57 -18.59 18.30
N ALA A 56 3.35 -18.88 18.79
CA ALA A 56 2.12 -18.41 18.19
C ALA A 56 1.98 -16.88 18.24
N ALA A 57 2.47 -16.22 19.29
CA ALA A 57 2.47 -14.77 19.40
C ALA A 57 3.44 -14.10 18.41
N ILE A 58 4.58 -14.73 18.14
CA ILE A 58 5.62 -14.20 17.23
C ILE A 58 5.39 -14.64 15.77
N ALA A 59 4.64 -15.73 15.54
CA ALA A 59 4.38 -16.28 14.21
C ALA A 59 3.85 -15.24 13.19
N PRO A 60 2.89 -14.35 13.50
CA PRO A 60 2.42 -13.35 12.54
C PRO A 60 3.53 -12.40 12.08
N ILE A 61 4.44 -12.05 12.98
CA ILE A 61 5.57 -11.16 12.68
C ILE A 61 6.56 -11.89 11.77
N ILE A 62 6.89 -13.14 12.07
CA ILE A 62 7.77 -13.97 11.23
C ILE A 62 7.17 -14.11 9.83
N TYR A 63 5.89 -14.45 9.72
CA TYR A 63 5.21 -14.56 8.44
C TYR A 63 5.17 -13.23 7.69
N ALA A 64 4.93 -12.11 8.37
CA ALA A 64 4.99 -10.79 7.74
C ALA A 64 6.38 -10.46 7.18
N VAL A 65 7.45 -10.80 7.89
CA VAL A 65 8.84 -10.61 7.41
C VAL A 65 9.13 -11.49 6.20
N ILE A 66 8.72 -12.76 6.24
CA ILE A 66 8.85 -13.68 5.10
C ILE A 66 8.08 -13.13 3.89
N GLY A 67 6.83 -12.70 4.09
CA GLY A 67 6.00 -12.10 3.04
C GLY A 67 6.62 -10.81 2.48
N PHE A 68 7.22 -9.99 3.33
CA PHE A 68 7.93 -8.77 2.91
C PHE A 68 9.08 -9.12 1.96
N ILE A 69 9.95 -10.04 2.36
CA ILE A 69 11.12 -10.45 1.57
C ILE A 69 10.66 -11.09 0.26
N ALA A 70 9.72 -12.04 0.32
CA ALA A 70 9.18 -12.69 -0.86
C ALA A 70 8.52 -11.68 -1.83
N GLY A 71 7.76 -10.72 -1.31
CA GLY A 71 7.12 -9.67 -2.11
C GLY A 71 8.13 -8.74 -2.77
N ALA A 72 9.20 -8.38 -2.06
CA ALA A 72 10.29 -7.58 -2.60
C ALA A 72 11.02 -8.32 -3.74
N VAL A 73 11.35 -9.59 -3.51
CA VAL A 73 12.03 -10.44 -4.51
C VAL A 73 11.15 -10.61 -5.75
N MET A 74 9.87 -10.94 -5.57
CA MET A 74 8.94 -11.13 -6.69
C MET A 74 8.73 -9.85 -7.49
N ALA A 75 8.62 -8.68 -6.84
CA ALA A 75 8.51 -7.40 -7.54
C ALA A 75 9.80 -7.05 -8.30
N PHE A 76 10.98 -7.36 -7.73
CA PHE A 76 12.25 -7.17 -8.41
C PHE A 76 12.36 -8.03 -9.67
N ILE A 77 12.03 -9.33 -9.55
CA ILE A 77 12.02 -10.27 -10.67
C ILE A 77 11.01 -9.82 -11.74
N TYR A 78 9.81 -9.41 -11.35
CA TYR A 78 8.81 -8.90 -12.27
C TYR A 78 9.33 -7.71 -13.09
N ASN A 79 9.97 -6.74 -12.44
CA ASN A 79 10.53 -5.57 -13.12
C ASN A 79 11.65 -5.95 -14.12
N ALA A 80 12.41 -7.01 -13.85
CA ALA A 80 13.44 -7.51 -14.76
C ALA A 80 12.84 -8.20 -15.99
N ILE A 81 11.81 -9.03 -15.81
CA ILE A 81 11.18 -9.82 -16.89
C ILE A 81 10.22 -8.96 -17.72
N SER A 82 9.55 -7.98 -17.11
CA SER A 82 8.56 -7.14 -17.77
C SER A 82 9.11 -6.33 -18.94
N HIS A 83 10.42 -6.07 -18.96
CA HIS A 83 11.10 -5.41 -20.06
C HIS A 83 11.08 -6.24 -21.36
N SER A 84 11.13 -7.56 -21.24
CA SER A 84 11.18 -8.48 -22.40
C SER A 84 9.80 -9.02 -22.78
N VAL A 85 8.95 -9.29 -21.80
CA VAL A 85 7.61 -9.89 -22.02
C VAL A 85 6.53 -8.83 -22.23
N GLY A 86 6.82 -7.58 -21.86
CA GLY A 86 5.90 -6.47 -22.01
C GLY A 86 4.82 -6.46 -20.93
N GLY A 87 5.18 -6.45 -19.65
CA GLY A 87 4.33 -6.04 -18.51
C GLY A 87 2.93 -6.66 -18.38
N ILE A 88 2.11 -6.08 -17.49
CA ILE A 88 0.69 -6.46 -17.27
C ILE A 88 -0.20 -5.32 -17.81
N GLU A 89 -1.27 -5.68 -18.52
CA GLU A 89 -2.27 -4.73 -18.99
C GLU A 89 -3.39 -4.59 -17.97
N VAL A 90 -3.71 -3.36 -17.61
CA VAL A 90 -4.67 -3.01 -16.58
C VAL A 90 -5.68 -2.03 -17.18
N GLU A 91 -6.95 -2.32 -16.98
CA GLU A 91 -8.03 -1.37 -17.25
C GLU A 91 -8.20 -0.49 -16.02
N LEU A 92 -8.00 0.81 -16.21
CA LEU A 92 -8.16 1.81 -15.16
C LEU A 92 -9.47 2.52 -15.39
N ASP A 93 -10.34 2.48 -14.40
CA ASP A 93 -11.55 3.32 -14.36
C ASP A 93 -11.12 4.72 -13.93
N LEU A 94 -10.72 5.54 -14.90
CA LEU A 94 -10.37 6.92 -14.64
C LEU A 94 -11.67 7.67 -14.34
N PRO A 95 -11.78 8.43 -13.23
CA PRO A 95 -12.89 9.33 -13.03
C PRO A 95 -13.01 10.20 -14.28
N SER A 96 -14.18 10.18 -14.92
CA SER A 96 -14.48 11.11 -15.99
C SER A 96 -14.16 12.52 -15.48
N PRO A 97 -13.43 13.36 -16.25
CA PRO A 97 -13.16 14.71 -15.84
C PRO A 97 -14.51 15.33 -15.50
N SER A 98 -14.74 15.62 -14.21
CA SER A 98 -15.98 16.21 -13.76
C SER A 98 -16.23 17.40 -14.67
N PRO A 99 -17.42 17.53 -15.31
CA PRO A 99 -17.75 18.69 -16.11
C PRO A 99 -17.40 19.87 -15.23
N SER A 100 -16.42 20.65 -15.69
CA SER A 100 -15.88 21.79 -14.96
C SER A 100 -17.03 22.47 -14.22
N LEU A 101 -17.05 22.37 -12.88
CA LEU A 101 -17.77 23.38 -12.13
C LEU A 101 -17.25 24.68 -12.73
N PRO A 102 -18.13 25.55 -13.28
CA PRO A 102 -17.67 26.79 -13.88
C PRO A 102 -16.79 27.42 -12.82
N VAL A 103 -15.48 27.48 -13.11
CA VAL A 103 -14.55 28.17 -12.23
C VAL A 103 -15.22 29.51 -12.03
N PRO A 104 -15.62 29.89 -10.81
CA PRO A 104 -16.11 31.24 -10.61
C PRO A 104 -14.96 32.08 -11.11
N VAL A 105 -15.14 32.74 -12.26
CA VAL A 105 -14.21 33.75 -12.72
C VAL A 105 -14.27 34.74 -11.59
N SER A 106 -13.32 34.63 -10.66
CA SER A 106 -13.08 35.64 -9.66
C SER A 106 -12.93 36.88 -10.50
N LYS A 107 -13.95 37.74 -10.45
CA LYS A 107 -13.87 39.07 -11.02
C LYS A 107 -12.81 39.75 -10.18
N VAL A 108 -11.54 39.51 -10.50
CA VAL A 108 -10.47 40.40 -10.10
C VAL A 108 -10.87 41.71 -10.76
N PRO A 109 -11.32 42.72 -9.99
CA PRO A 109 -11.63 44.01 -10.58
C PRO A 109 -10.35 44.46 -11.28
N ALA A 110 -10.49 45.00 -12.50
CA ALA A 110 -9.34 45.56 -13.21
C ALA A 110 -8.59 46.51 -12.24
N PRO A 111 -7.25 46.44 -12.18
CA PRO A 111 -6.48 47.30 -11.29
C PRO A 111 -6.84 48.76 -11.55
N ALA A 112 -7.06 49.53 -10.49
CA ALA A 112 -7.44 50.93 -10.64
C ALA A 112 -6.30 51.68 -11.36
N PRO A 113 -6.58 52.75 -12.13
CA PRO A 113 -5.55 53.56 -12.78
C PRO A 113 -4.51 54.16 -11.83
N SER A 114 -4.73 54.10 -10.50
CA SER A 114 -3.78 54.45 -9.45
C SER A 114 -2.72 53.37 -9.18
N ASP A 115 -3.04 52.10 -9.47
CA ASP A 115 -2.22 50.94 -9.16
C ASP A 115 -1.27 50.57 -10.32
N ILE A 116 -1.41 51.26 -11.46
CA ILE A 116 -0.52 51.13 -12.62
C ILE A 116 0.69 52.05 -12.41
N PRO A 117 1.93 51.51 -12.34
CA PRO A 117 3.15 52.29 -12.25
C PRO A 117 3.23 53.31 -13.42
N PRO A 118 3.76 54.52 -13.19
CA PRO A 118 3.79 55.58 -14.22
C PRO A 118 4.54 55.20 -15.50
N ALA A 119 5.36 54.15 -15.47
CA ALA A 119 6.08 53.63 -16.63
C ALA A 119 5.20 52.93 -17.70
N ILE A 120 3.93 52.60 -17.38
CA ILE A 120 3.02 51.86 -18.29
C ILE A 120 1.76 52.69 -18.60
N ARG A 121 1.76 54.00 -18.30
CA ARG A 121 0.67 54.87 -18.76
C ARG A 121 0.87 55.14 -20.25
N PRO A 122 -0.06 54.72 -21.14
CA PRO A 122 -0.08 55.24 -22.49
C PRO A 122 -0.33 56.76 -22.41
N GLU A 123 0.63 57.55 -22.87
CA GLU A 123 0.47 58.99 -23.05
C GLU A 123 -0.57 59.20 -24.16
N PHE A 124 -1.80 59.51 -23.76
CA PHE A 124 -2.83 59.98 -24.69
C PHE A 124 -2.84 61.51 -24.60
N GLU A 125 -2.35 62.17 -25.66
CA GLU A 125 -2.72 63.56 -26.03
C GLU A 125 -4.21 63.66 -26.37
#